data_AF-A0A699KZ29-F1
#
_entry.id   AF-A0A699KZ29-F1
#
_cell.length_a   1.000
_cell.length_b   1.000
_cell.length_c   1.000
_cell.angle_alpha   90.00
_cell.angle_beta   90.00
_cell.angle_gamma   90.00
#
_symmetry.space_group_name_H-M   'P 1'
#
loop_
_entity.id
_entity.type
_entity.pdbx_description
1 polymer ?
#
loop_
_entity_poly.entity_id
_entity_poly.type
_entity_poly.pdbx_seq_one_letter_code
_entity_poly.pdbx_strand_id
1 'polypeptide(L)'
;MSQQNKNQYYAYIKVMNYILQGIPNDIYNYMDACKDTQTMWTMIKRLMQGTNISNKERHSRLMNEFDKFVVADGESLTFVYERFSTLINIMDQNGVIPKEISITKLLNSLQPERSKYVTLTRQKYIIEDEHFDVLYDYFSQFEPHVKASKANKVARNHDPLAFVAHLNAHSLHSHASPSYSHSPQPYYVTHPSSMIDYEDDYQREI
;
A
#
# COMPACT_ATOMS: atom_id res chain seq x y z
N MET A 1 -7.43 62.00 0.46
CA MET A 1 -7.73 60.61 0.06
C MET A 1 -9.23 60.38 0.18
N SER A 2 -9.90 59.92 -0.88
CA SER A 2 -11.34 59.64 -0.85
C SER A 2 -11.65 58.39 -0.01
N GLN A 3 -12.89 58.26 0.48
CA GLN A 3 -13.34 57.06 1.21
C GLN A 3 -13.22 55.78 0.35
N GLN A 4 -13.38 55.91 -0.96
CA GLN A 4 -13.24 54.82 -1.92
C GLN A 4 -11.79 54.31 -2.00
N ASN A 5 -10.80 55.20 -1.97
CA ASN A 5 -9.38 54.82 -1.97
C ASN A 5 -9.01 54.07 -0.67
N LYS A 6 -9.58 54.46 0.47
CA LYS A 6 -9.39 53.74 1.74
C LYS A 6 -9.96 52.33 1.68
N ASN A 7 -11.17 52.18 1.17
CA ASN A 7 -11.83 50.88 1.05
C ASN A 7 -11.07 49.93 0.10
N GLN A 8 -10.56 50.44 -1.02
CA GLN A 8 -9.72 49.67 -1.93
C GLN A 8 -8.41 49.21 -1.28
N TYR A 9 -7.76 50.08 -0.51
CA TYR A 9 -6.55 49.74 0.23
C TYR A 9 -6.78 48.64 1.27
N TYR A 10 -7.87 48.72 2.05
CA TYR A 10 -8.23 47.67 3.00
C TYR A 10 -8.54 46.33 2.32
N ALA A 11 -9.25 46.35 1.19
CA ALA A 11 -9.50 45.14 0.41
C ALA A 11 -8.20 44.52 -0.11
N TYR A 12 -7.27 45.35 -0.60
CA TYR A 12 -5.95 44.90 -1.05
C TYR A 12 -5.15 44.23 0.08
N ILE A 13 -5.05 44.86 1.25
CA ILE A 13 -4.37 44.27 2.41
C ILE A 13 -5.00 42.94 2.79
N LYS A 14 -6.33 42.87 2.80
CA LYS A 14 -7.05 41.65 3.18
C LYS A 14 -6.76 40.51 2.22
N VAL A 15 -6.78 40.77 0.91
CA VAL A 15 -6.42 39.78 -0.12
C VAL A 15 -4.96 39.36 0.03
N MET A 16 -4.05 40.30 0.28
CA MET A 16 -2.63 39.98 0.41
C MET A 16 -2.35 39.11 1.64
N ASN A 17 -3.00 39.37 2.77
CA ASN A 17 -2.90 38.53 3.96
C ASN A 17 -3.39 37.09 3.71
N TYR A 18 -4.49 36.90 2.97
CA TYR A 18 -4.95 35.55 2.63
C TYR A 18 -3.98 34.81 1.71
N ILE A 19 -3.40 35.50 0.73
CA ILE A 19 -2.40 34.93 -0.17
C ILE A 19 -1.16 34.53 0.62
N LEU A 20 -0.66 35.40 1.50
CA LEU A 20 0.52 35.11 2.32
C LEU A 20 0.30 33.95 3.30
N GLN A 21 -0.92 33.78 3.82
CA GLN A 21 -1.26 32.63 4.68
C GLN A 21 -1.37 31.31 3.90
N GLY A 22 -1.72 31.37 2.61
CA GLY A 22 -1.88 30.19 1.76
C GLY A 22 -0.60 29.73 1.06
N ILE A 23 0.46 30.54 1.06
CA ILE A 23 1.73 30.24 0.39
C ILE A 23 2.78 29.83 1.44
N PRO A 24 3.32 28.61 1.37
CA PRO A 24 4.47 28.18 2.17
C PRO A 24 5.68 29.12 2.05
N ASN A 25 6.41 29.33 3.15
CA ASN A 25 7.56 30.26 3.20
C ASN A 25 8.66 29.94 2.17
N ASP A 26 8.87 28.67 1.85
CA ASP A 26 9.80 28.20 0.83
C ASP A 26 9.40 28.68 -0.57
N ILE A 27 8.11 28.82 -0.88
CA ILE A 27 7.61 29.39 -2.14
C ILE A 27 7.78 30.91 -2.16
N TYR A 28 7.55 31.58 -1.04
CA TYR A 28 7.67 33.04 -0.92
C TYR A 28 9.08 33.54 -1.29
N ASN A 29 10.13 32.83 -0.87
CA ASN A 29 11.52 33.21 -1.19
C ASN A 29 11.81 33.21 -2.70
N TYR A 30 11.08 32.42 -3.51
CA TYR A 30 11.22 32.44 -4.98
C TYR A 30 10.50 33.62 -5.64
N MET A 31 9.53 34.24 -4.94
CA MET A 31 8.73 35.34 -5.47
C MET A 31 9.53 36.65 -5.56
N ASP A 32 10.52 36.86 -4.69
CA ASP A 32 11.36 38.07 -4.68
C ASP A 32 12.17 38.25 -5.97
N ALA A 33 12.45 37.15 -6.69
CA ALA A 33 13.12 37.16 -7.98
C ALA A 33 12.19 37.51 -9.18
N CYS A 34 10.87 37.58 -8.97
CA CYS A 34 9.90 37.85 -10.04
C CYS A 34 9.76 39.35 -10.32
N LYS A 35 9.86 39.75 -11.59
CA LYS A 35 9.79 41.17 -11.99
C LYS A 35 8.37 41.73 -12.10
N ASP A 36 7.38 40.87 -12.27
CA ASP A 36 5.98 41.26 -12.48
C ASP A 36 5.00 40.22 -11.88
N THR A 37 3.77 40.68 -11.62
CA THR A 37 2.71 39.89 -10.99
C THR A 37 2.31 38.67 -11.81
N GLN A 38 2.39 38.72 -13.13
CA GLN A 38 2.01 37.60 -14.00
C GLN A 38 3.04 36.47 -13.91
N THR A 39 4.34 36.82 -13.90
CA THR A 39 5.43 35.89 -13.67
C THR A 39 5.34 35.26 -12.28
N MET A 40 5.06 36.07 -11.26
CA MET A 40 4.86 35.62 -9.89
C MET A 40 3.69 34.63 -9.76
N TRP A 41 2.53 34.95 -10.35
CA TRP A 41 1.36 34.06 -10.35
C TRP A 41 1.62 32.74 -11.09
N THR A 42 2.35 32.80 -12.20
CA THR A 42 2.72 31.60 -12.96
C THR A 42 3.68 30.71 -12.17
N MET A 43 4.64 31.31 -11.46
CA MET A 43 5.56 30.60 -10.60
C MET A 43 4.87 29.96 -9.40
N ILE A 44 3.96 30.66 -8.72
CA ILE A 44 3.15 30.10 -7.62
C ILE A 44 2.36 28.88 -8.11
N LYS A 45 1.63 29.01 -9.24
CA LYS A 45 0.90 27.88 -9.82
C LYS A 45 1.83 26.70 -10.11
N ARG A 46 2.99 26.94 -10.73
CA ARG A 46 3.97 25.88 -11.04
C ARG A 46 4.53 25.22 -9.78
N LEU A 47 4.79 25.98 -8.71
CA LEU A 47 5.33 25.44 -7.47
C LEU A 47 4.28 24.67 -6.67
N MET A 48 3.03 25.16 -6.64
CA MET A 48 1.93 24.49 -5.94
C MET A 48 1.41 23.26 -6.70
N GLN A 49 1.30 23.34 -8.04
CA GLN A 49 0.74 22.25 -8.86
C GLN A 49 1.81 21.29 -9.38
N GLY A 50 3.09 21.64 -9.27
CA GLY A 50 4.20 20.92 -9.87
C GLY A 50 4.43 21.27 -11.34
N THR A 51 5.57 20.79 -11.86
CA THR A 51 5.90 20.82 -13.29
C THR A 51 5.24 19.66 -14.04
N ASN A 52 5.21 19.71 -15.38
CA ASN A 52 4.73 18.59 -16.19
C ASN A 52 5.51 17.29 -15.89
N ILE A 53 6.83 17.39 -15.71
CA ILE A 53 7.70 16.26 -15.35
C ILE A 53 7.29 15.67 -14.00
N SER A 54 7.22 16.50 -12.95
CA SER A 54 6.83 16.01 -11.62
C SER A 54 5.39 15.47 -11.59
N ASN A 55 4.49 16.01 -12.41
CA ASN A 55 3.12 15.51 -12.53
C ASN A 55 3.08 14.14 -13.20
N LYS A 56 3.89 13.91 -14.23
CA LYS A 56 4.05 12.59 -14.85
C LYS A 56 4.67 11.58 -13.89
N GLU A 57 5.70 11.97 -13.14
CA GLU A 57 6.31 11.11 -12.11
C GLU A 57 5.31 10.75 -11.02
N ARG A 58 4.54 11.73 -10.51
CA ARG A 58 3.48 11.50 -9.53
C ARG A 58 2.41 10.55 -10.07
N HIS A 59 1.96 10.75 -11.30
CA HIS A 59 1.03 9.85 -11.97
C HIS A 59 1.58 8.42 -12.06
N SER A 60 2.83 8.27 -12.52
CA SER A 60 3.49 6.96 -12.64
C SER A 60 3.65 6.26 -11.29
N ARG A 61 4.01 7.01 -10.23
CA ARG A 61 4.11 6.47 -8.86
C ARG A 61 2.76 5.95 -8.36
N LEU A 62 1.70 6.74 -8.51
CA LEU A 62 0.35 6.37 -8.09
C LEU A 62 -0.17 5.14 -8.85
N MET A 63 0.05 5.07 -10.17
CA MET A 63 -0.31 3.88 -10.95
C MET A 63 0.49 2.65 -10.51
N ASN A 64 1.78 2.80 -10.24
CA ASN A 64 2.60 1.70 -9.74
C ASN A 64 2.18 1.23 -8.33
N GLU A 65 1.78 2.13 -7.43
CA GLU A 65 1.20 1.77 -6.13
C GLU A 65 -0.13 1.04 -6.28
N PHE A 66 -1.00 1.53 -7.16
CA PHE A 66 -2.25 0.88 -7.50
C PHE A 66 -2.03 -0.52 -8.10
N ASP A 67 -1.04 -0.67 -8.99
CA ASP A 67 -0.74 -1.94 -9.60
C ASP A 67 -0.19 -2.97 -8.61
N LYS A 68 0.60 -2.50 -7.64
CA LYS A 68 1.16 -3.30 -6.55
C LYS A 68 0.21 -3.47 -5.36
N PHE A 69 -1.01 -2.94 -5.44
CA PHE A 69 -1.98 -3.09 -4.37
C PHE A 69 -2.36 -4.57 -4.22
N VAL A 70 -1.93 -5.17 -3.10
CA VAL A 70 -2.20 -6.56 -2.73
C VAL A 70 -2.64 -6.61 -1.27
N VAL A 71 -3.59 -7.49 -0.99
CA VAL A 71 -4.07 -7.76 0.36
C VAL A 71 -3.07 -8.66 1.08
N ALA A 72 -2.62 -8.23 2.25
CA ALA A 72 -1.68 -9.00 3.05
C ALA A 72 -2.36 -10.21 3.72
N ASP A 73 -1.58 -11.25 4.02
CA ASP A 73 -2.08 -12.40 4.74
C ASP A 73 -2.57 -12.02 6.14
N GLY A 74 -3.83 -12.36 6.42
CA GLY A 74 -4.47 -12.04 7.71
C GLY A 74 -4.99 -10.61 7.82
N GLU A 75 -4.89 -9.79 6.77
CA GLU A 75 -5.42 -8.42 6.77
C GLU A 75 -6.95 -8.40 6.91
N SER A 76 -7.46 -7.52 7.78
CA SER A 76 -8.90 -7.34 7.95
C SER A 76 -9.51 -6.67 6.72
N LEU A 77 -10.76 -7.01 6.40
CA LEU A 77 -11.46 -6.41 5.26
C LEU A 77 -11.57 -4.88 5.41
N THR A 78 -11.84 -4.40 6.63
CA THR A 78 -11.90 -2.98 6.96
C THR A 78 -10.60 -2.26 6.63
N PHE A 79 -9.45 -2.82 7.02
CA PHE A 79 -8.16 -2.16 6.76
C PHE A 79 -7.81 -2.18 5.26
N VAL A 80 -8.15 -3.26 4.54
CA VAL A 80 -8.04 -3.31 3.07
C VAL A 80 -8.88 -2.20 2.42
N TYR A 81 -10.12 -2.04 2.88
CA TYR A 81 -11.03 -1.02 2.37
C TYR A 81 -10.50 0.39 2.63
N GLU A 82 -10.04 0.69 3.85
CA GLU A 82 -9.51 2.00 4.23
C GLU A 82 -8.29 2.38 3.39
N ARG A 83 -7.33 1.44 3.22
CA ARG A 83 -6.15 1.64 2.38
C ARG A 83 -6.52 1.87 0.92
N PHE A 84 -7.45 1.07 0.40
CA PHE A 84 -7.89 1.20 -0.99
C PHE A 84 -8.63 2.51 -1.22
N SER A 85 -9.58 2.88 -0.36
CA SER A 85 -10.32 4.14 -0.40
C SER A 85 -9.38 5.34 -0.36
N THR A 86 -8.39 5.30 0.54
CA THR A 86 -7.35 6.33 0.62
C THR A 86 -6.57 6.45 -0.68
N LEU A 87 -6.13 5.33 -1.27
CA LEU A 87 -5.41 5.33 -2.53
C LEU A 87 -6.25 5.91 -3.68
N ILE A 88 -7.51 5.50 -3.80
CA ILE A 88 -8.43 6.01 -4.83
C ILE A 88 -8.68 7.51 -4.65
N ASN A 89 -8.86 7.98 -3.41
CA ASN A 89 -9.05 9.41 -3.13
C ASN A 89 -7.81 10.23 -3.50
N ILE A 90 -6.61 9.73 -3.16
CA ILE A 90 -5.36 10.38 -3.56
C ILE A 90 -5.25 10.40 -5.09
N MET A 91 -5.57 9.32 -5.78
CA MET A 91 -5.55 9.26 -7.24
C MET A 91 -6.50 10.28 -7.86
N ASP A 92 -7.75 10.35 -7.39
CA ASP A 92 -8.77 11.28 -7.88
C ASP A 92 -8.36 12.75 -7.68
N GLN A 93 -7.84 13.09 -6.48
CA GLN A 93 -7.30 14.43 -6.19
C GLN A 93 -6.12 14.82 -7.10
N ASN A 94 -5.39 13.82 -7.61
CA ASN A 94 -4.27 14.03 -8.53
C ASN A 94 -4.66 13.91 -10.01
N GLY A 95 -5.96 13.81 -10.32
CA GLY A 95 -6.49 13.70 -11.68
C GLY A 95 -6.17 12.36 -12.35
N VAL A 96 -5.90 11.32 -11.56
CA VAL A 96 -5.67 9.95 -12.03
C VAL A 96 -6.97 9.19 -11.85
N ILE A 97 -7.65 8.81 -12.94
CA ILE A 97 -8.97 8.18 -12.88
C ILE A 97 -8.83 6.66 -13.09
N PRO A 98 -9.14 5.81 -12.10
CA PRO A 98 -9.16 4.37 -12.28
C PRO A 98 -10.54 3.74 -12.00
N LYS A 99 -11.62 4.52 -11.81
CA LYS A 99 -12.87 4.07 -11.13
C LYS A 99 -13.40 2.69 -11.56
N GLU A 100 -13.48 2.39 -12.86
CA GLU A 100 -13.95 1.10 -13.37
C GLU A 100 -12.93 -0.04 -13.18
N ILE A 101 -11.63 0.27 -13.34
CA ILE A 101 -10.51 -0.65 -13.11
C ILE A 101 -10.33 -0.91 -11.60
N SER A 102 -10.65 0.06 -10.75
CA SER A 102 -10.48 0.03 -9.30
C SER A 102 -11.26 -1.10 -8.64
N ILE A 103 -12.56 -1.20 -8.93
CA ILE A 103 -13.41 -2.23 -8.32
C ILE A 103 -12.92 -3.62 -8.74
N THR A 104 -12.65 -3.81 -10.03
CA THR A 104 -12.13 -5.08 -10.56
C THR A 104 -10.77 -5.45 -9.95
N LYS A 105 -9.85 -4.48 -9.81
CA LYS A 105 -8.52 -4.69 -9.22
C LYS A 105 -8.63 -5.10 -7.76
N LEU A 106 -9.47 -4.44 -6.97
CA LEU A 106 -9.70 -4.81 -5.58
C LEU A 106 -10.30 -6.21 -5.47
N LEU A 107 -11.30 -6.52 -6.29
CA LEU A 107 -11.90 -7.85 -6.32
C LEU A 107 -10.87 -8.95 -6.65
N ASN A 108 -9.91 -8.66 -7.53
CA ASN A 108 -8.81 -9.57 -7.86
C ASN A 108 -7.76 -9.70 -6.74
N SER A 109 -7.57 -8.66 -5.91
CA SER A 109 -6.58 -8.69 -4.82
C SER A 109 -7.09 -9.40 -3.57
N LEU A 110 -8.41 -9.61 -3.46
CA LEU A 110 -9.00 -10.42 -2.40
C LEU A 110 -8.65 -11.90 -2.58
N GLN A 111 -8.08 -12.52 -1.53
CA GLN A 111 -7.53 -13.89 -1.51
C GLN A 111 -8.48 -14.99 -2.07
N PRO A 112 -7.95 -16.15 -2.53
CA PRO A 112 -8.75 -17.28 -3.02
C PRO A 112 -9.83 -17.77 -2.04
N GLU A 113 -9.61 -17.67 -0.73
CA GLU A 113 -10.61 -17.98 0.30
C GLU A 113 -11.88 -17.14 0.18
N ARG A 114 -11.75 -15.92 -0.36
CA ARG A 114 -12.82 -14.96 -0.60
C ARG A 114 -13.32 -14.96 -2.05
N SER A 115 -12.69 -15.75 -2.94
CA SER A 115 -13.01 -15.84 -4.38
C SER A 115 -14.49 -16.19 -4.65
N LYS A 116 -15.08 -17.10 -3.86
CA LYS A 116 -16.51 -17.45 -4.00
C LYS A 116 -17.45 -16.26 -3.77
N TYR A 117 -17.07 -15.35 -2.87
CA TYR A 117 -17.84 -14.13 -2.61
C TYR A 117 -17.62 -13.10 -3.71
N VAL A 118 -16.38 -12.96 -4.19
CA VAL A 118 -16.03 -12.11 -5.34
C VAL A 118 -16.85 -12.47 -6.58
N THR A 119 -16.99 -13.76 -6.90
CA THR A 119 -17.80 -14.23 -8.03
C THR A 119 -19.28 -13.90 -7.87
N LEU A 120 -19.84 -14.07 -6.66
CA LEU A 120 -21.23 -13.68 -6.36
C LEU A 120 -21.42 -12.17 -6.47
N THR A 121 -20.45 -11.37 -6.03
CA THR A 121 -20.48 -9.91 -6.17
C THR A 121 -20.48 -9.51 -7.64
N ARG A 122 -19.62 -10.11 -8.48
CA ARG A 122 -19.58 -9.84 -9.93
C ARG A 122 -20.88 -10.19 -10.66
N GLN A 123 -21.59 -11.20 -10.18
CA GLN A 123 -22.84 -11.65 -10.81
C GLN A 123 -24.05 -10.84 -10.32
N LYS A 124 -24.02 -10.36 -9.08
CA LYS A 124 -25.09 -9.56 -8.47
C LYS A 124 -24.99 -8.08 -8.82
N TYR A 125 -23.77 -7.56 -8.87
CA TYR A 125 -23.48 -6.18 -9.19
C TYR A 125 -22.85 -6.16 -10.58
N ILE A 126 -23.67 -5.87 -11.60
CA ILE A 126 -23.13 -5.39 -12.87
C ILE A 126 -22.35 -4.12 -12.50
N ILE A 127 -21.04 -4.13 -12.72
CA ILE A 127 -20.05 -3.14 -12.25
C ILE A 127 -20.20 -1.82 -13.02
N GLU A 128 -21.41 -1.39 -13.31
CA GLU A 128 -21.66 -0.27 -14.21
C GLU A 128 -21.93 1.05 -13.49
N ASP A 129 -22.27 1.08 -12.18
CA ASP A 129 -22.50 2.38 -11.51
C ASP A 129 -22.41 2.43 -9.97
N GLU A 130 -22.06 1.34 -9.28
CA GLU A 130 -22.13 1.34 -7.81
C GLU A 130 -20.86 1.84 -7.10
N HIS A 131 -21.08 2.76 -6.15
CA HIS A 131 -20.05 3.33 -5.28
C HIS A 131 -19.38 2.25 -4.42
N PHE A 132 -18.07 2.44 -4.17
CA PHE A 132 -17.23 1.51 -3.40
C PHE A 132 -17.81 1.11 -2.02
N ASP A 133 -18.61 1.99 -1.44
CA ASP A 133 -19.23 1.80 -0.13
C ASP A 133 -20.24 0.66 -0.12
N VAL A 134 -21.03 0.51 -1.20
CA VAL A 134 -22.02 -0.57 -1.33
C VAL A 134 -21.33 -1.93 -1.40
N LEU A 135 -20.19 -1.98 -2.08
CA LEU A 135 -19.34 -3.17 -2.17
C LEU A 135 -18.81 -3.57 -0.78
N TYR A 136 -18.39 -2.58 0.02
CA TYR A 136 -17.90 -2.81 1.38
C TYR A 136 -18.98 -3.33 2.31
N ASP A 137 -20.16 -2.71 2.29
CA ASP A 137 -21.31 -3.15 3.09
C ASP A 137 -21.70 -4.59 2.74
N TYR A 138 -21.64 -4.95 1.46
CA TYR A 138 -21.85 -6.32 1.01
C TYR A 138 -20.78 -7.27 1.56
N PHE A 139 -19.48 -6.96 1.40
CA PHE A 139 -18.42 -7.84 1.86
C PHE A 139 -18.35 -7.98 3.38
N SER A 140 -18.70 -6.93 4.12
CA SER A 140 -18.73 -6.92 5.58
C SER A 140 -19.73 -7.94 6.14
N GLN A 141 -20.82 -8.22 5.43
CA GLN A 141 -21.80 -9.26 5.80
C GLN A 141 -21.20 -10.67 5.80
N PHE A 142 -20.16 -10.93 5.01
CA PHE A 142 -19.55 -12.26 4.89
C PHE A 142 -18.34 -12.47 5.80
N GLU A 143 -17.90 -11.43 6.51
CA GLU A 143 -16.78 -11.52 7.45
C GLU A 143 -16.94 -12.65 8.50
N PRO A 144 -18.10 -12.86 9.16
CA PRO A 144 -18.26 -13.97 10.09
C PRO A 144 -18.08 -15.34 9.42
N HIS A 145 -18.56 -15.50 8.18
CA HIS A 145 -18.41 -16.75 7.42
C HIS A 145 -16.95 -17.01 7.00
N VAL A 146 -16.21 -15.96 6.63
CA VAL A 146 -14.78 -16.06 6.33
C VAL A 146 -13.98 -16.46 7.58
N LYS A 147 -14.28 -15.84 8.73
CA LYS A 147 -13.63 -16.17 10.02
C LYS A 147 -13.91 -17.62 10.43
N ALA A 148 -15.17 -18.07 10.35
CA ALA A 148 -15.54 -19.46 10.62
C ALA A 148 -14.85 -20.45 9.66
N SER A 149 -14.78 -20.13 8.37
CA SER A 149 -14.09 -20.97 7.38
C SER A 149 -12.59 -21.08 7.65
N LYS A 150 -11.92 -20.01 8.10
CA LYS A 150 -10.51 -20.05 8.49
C LYS A 150 -10.30 -20.88 9.75
N ALA A 151 -11.13 -20.70 10.77
CA ALA A 151 -11.09 -21.50 12.00
C ALA A 151 -11.28 -23.01 11.72
N ASN A 152 -12.22 -23.37 10.83
CA ASN A 152 -12.45 -24.75 10.43
C ASN A 152 -11.26 -25.36 9.67
N LYS A 153 -10.56 -24.60 8.82
CA LYS A 153 -9.32 -25.07 8.16
C LYS A 153 -8.22 -25.33 9.19
N VAL A 154 -8.03 -24.43 10.14
CA VAL A 154 -7.05 -24.58 11.24
C VAL A 154 -7.37 -25.82 12.07
N ALA A 155 -8.63 -26.02 12.46
CA ALA A 155 -9.06 -27.20 13.21
C ALA A 155 -8.82 -28.52 12.46
N ARG A 156 -9.03 -28.56 11.14
CA ARG A 156 -8.74 -29.73 10.30
C ARG A 156 -7.25 -30.05 10.17
N ASN A 157 -6.41 -29.01 10.15
CA ASN A 157 -4.95 -29.19 10.10
C ASN A 157 -4.36 -29.61 11.46
N HIS A 158 -5.10 -29.37 12.55
CA HIS A 158 -4.76 -29.83 13.91
C HIS A 158 -5.47 -31.13 14.30
N ASP A 159 -6.09 -31.85 13.36
CA ASP A 159 -6.67 -33.15 13.65
C ASP A 159 -5.55 -34.10 14.14
N PRO A 160 -5.60 -34.61 15.38
CA PRO A 160 -4.59 -35.53 15.88
C PRO A 160 -4.46 -36.80 15.02
N LEU A 161 -5.48 -37.16 14.24
CA LEU A 161 -5.43 -38.27 13.27
C LEU A 161 -4.62 -37.93 12.00
N ALA A 162 -4.54 -36.65 11.61
CA ALA A 162 -3.72 -36.21 10.47
C ALA A 162 -2.21 -36.32 10.77
N PHE A 163 -1.81 -36.12 12.03
CA PHE A 163 -0.43 -36.31 12.49
C PHE A 163 -0.02 -37.80 12.44
N VAL A 164 -0.94 -38.70 12.82
CA VAL A 164 -0.73 -40.16 12.76
C VAL A 164 -0.60 -40.64 11.32
N ALA A 165 -1.33 -40.05 10.36
CA ALA A 165 -1.20 -40.39 8.95
C ALA A 165 0.20 -40.05 8.39
N HIS A 166 0.82 -38.93 8.81
CA HIS A 166 2.20 -38.58 8.44
C HIS A 166 3.25 -39.54 9.04
N LEU A 167 3.03 -40.03 10.27
CA LEU A 167 3.89 -41.04 10.88
C LEU A 167 3.75 -42.42 10.22
N ASN A 168 2.54 -42.81 9.83
CA ASN A 168 2.28 -44.08 9.15
C ASN A 168 2.79 -44.10 7.69
N ALA A 169 2.84 -42.95 7.02
CA ALA A 169 3.47 -42.83 5.70
C ALA A 169 4.98 -43.08 5.74
N HIS A 170 5.67 -42.71 6.83
CA HIS A 170 7.08 -43.02 7.05
C HIS A 170 7.36 -44.46 7.51
N SER A 171 6.34 -45.19 8.00
CA SER A 171 6.50 -46.57 8.50
C SER A 171 6.21 -47.66 7.45
N LEU A 172 5.80 -47.31 6.23
CA LEU A 172 5.43 -48.26 5.17
C LEU A 172 6.44 -48.41 4.04
N HIS A 173 7.70 -48.01 4.26
CA HIS A 173 8.79 -48.33 3.35
C HIS A 173 9.93 -49.05 4.06
N SER A 174 9.68 -50.30 4.46
CA SER A 174 10.73 -51.29 4.65
C SER A 174 10.51 -52.42 3.65
N HIS A 175 11.50 -52.62 2.78
CA HIS A 175 11.89 -53.83 2.03
C HIS A 175 12.13 -53.59 0.54
N ALA A 176 13.34 -53.11 0.21
CA ALA A 176 14.19 -53.67 -0.85
C ALA A 176 15.61 -53.06 -0.77
N SER A 177 16.64 -53.91 -0.70
CA SER A 177 18.07 -53.54 -0.73
C SER A 177 18.68 -53.77 -2.14
N PRO A 178 19.98 -53.54 -2.39
CA PRO A 178 20.52 -52.29 -2.94
C PRO A 178 21.20 -52.48 -4.32
N SER A 179 21.50 -51.39 -5.03
CA SER A 179 22.41 -51.40 -6.20
C SER A 179 23.35 -50.20 -6.16
N TYR A 180 24.65 -50.49 -6.25
CA TYR A 180 25.80 -49.58 -6.17
C TYR A 180 25.84 -48.55 -7.31
N SER A 181 26.23 -47.29 -7.01
CA SER A 181 27.28 -46.55 -7.76
C SER A 181 27.62 -45.17 -7.13
N HIS A 182 28.89 -45.04 -6.72
CA HIS A 182 29.80 -43.87 -6.68
C HIS A 182 29.43 -42.48 -6.08
N SER A 183 29.97 -42.25 -4.85
CA SER A 183 30.90 -41.17 -4.38
C SER A 183 30.54 -39.66 -4.47
N PRO A 184 31.07 -38.72 -3.63
CA PRO A 184 32.02 -38.83 -2.50
C PRO A 184 31.52 -38.28 -1.14
N GLN A 185 32.13 -38.75 -0.05
CA GLN A 185 31.89 -38.33 1.34
C GLN A 185 32.54 -36.97 1.65
N PRO A 186 31.86 -36.06 2.40
CA PRO A 186 32.51 -34.94 3.04
C PRO A 186 33.10 -35.36 4.39
N TYR A 187 34.42 -35.22 4.50
CA TYR A 187 35.23 -35.33 5.70
C TYR A 187 34.79 -34.28 6.74
N TYR A 188 34.37 -34.72 7.92
CA TYR A 188 34.27 -33.85 9.10
C TYR A 188 35.67 -33.66 9.68
N VAL A 189 36.15 -32.41 9.65
CA VAL A 189 37.30 -31.99 10.44
C VAL A 189 36.77 -31.20 11.64
N THR A 190 36.91 -31.76 12.82
CA THR A 190 36.77 -31.06 14.09
C THR A 190 38.08 -30.33 14.40
N HIS A 191 38.03 -29.00 14.54
CA HIS A 191 39.11 -28.22 15.15
C HIS A 191 38.55 -27.30 16.25
N PRO A 192 39.36 -27.04 17.29
CA PRO A 192 38.90 -26.59 18.60
C PRO A 192 38.69 -25.08 18.70
N SER A 193 37.97 -24.71 19.77
CA SER A 193 37.64 -23.36 20.21
C SER A 193 38.87 -22.43 20.30
N SER A 194 38.75 -21.24 19.72
CA SER A 194 39.62 -20.09 19.96
C SER A 194 38.71 -18.88 20.19
N MET A 195 38.55 -18.50 21.45
CA MET A 195 38.04 -17.18 21.81
C MET A 195 38.97 -16.11 21.24
N ILE A 196 38.41 -15.14 20.53
CA ILE A 196 39.00 -13.81 20.38
C ILE A 196 37.92 -12.82 20.77
N ASP A 197 38.21 -12.16 21.87
CA ASP A 197 37.52 -11.04 22.47
C ASP A 197 37.57 -9.84 21.51
N TYR A 198 36.42 -9.28 21.16
CA TYR A 198 36.37 -7.98 20.50
C TYR A 198 35.79 -7.00 21.51
N GLU A 199 36.71 -6.40 22.25
CA GLU A 199 36.51 -5.24 23.11
C GLU A 199 35.95 -4.05 22.34
N ASP A 200 35.20 -3.27 23.10
CA ASP A 200 34.60 -1.98 22.80
C ASP A 200 35.66 -0.98 22.30
N ASP A 201 35.34 -0.24 21.24
CA ASP A 201 35.90 1.11 21.05
C ASP A 201 35.04 1.92 20.07
N TYR A 202 34.00 2.58 20.62
CA TYR A 202 33.46 3.81 20.05
C TYR A 202 33.14 4.80 21.17
N GLN A 203 34.18 5.52 21.63
CA GLN A 203 34.04 6.84 22.25
C GLN A 203 35.03 7.83 21.60
N ARG A 204 34.42 8.88 21.01
CA ARG A 204 34.84 10.28 20.87
C ARG A 204 36.22 10.66 20.32
N GLU A 205 36.16 11.60 19.38
CA GLU A 205 36.79 12.94 19.45
C GLU A 205 35.82 13.89 18.70
N ILE A 206 35.11 14.81 19.40
CA ILE A 206 35.40 16.25 19.60
C ILE A 206 35.65 17.01 18.29
#